data_AF-A0A1Q7J2I8-F1
#
_entry.id   AF-A0A1Q7J2I8-F1
#
_cell.length_a   1.000
_cell.length_b   1.000
_cell.length_c   1.000
_cell.angle_alpha   90.00
_cell.angle_beta   90.00
_cell.angle_gamma   90.00
#
_symmetry.space_group_name_H-M   'P 1'
#
loop_
_entity.id
_entity.type
_entity.pdbx_description
1 polymer ?
#
loop_
_entity_poly.entity_id
_entity_poly.type
_entity_poly.pdbx_seq_one_letter_code
_entity_poly.pdbx_strand_id
1 'polypeptide(L)'
;MNEVAGAEDAVGRLAAYAGILPEYLDVRHERHVTSSETQRALLAAMGIPVASDADAVATLAAREASALQRLLAPVAVFRTDDAPLSLELAVPTSLAERPLAWLLTAERGESWRGSLVPAVLLQTEARAIDGVAYARYRLTLPVTAATLGEGYHRFELQGGDDAASAATTLIVAPSRCYESAALADGGRVWGPSVQLYSIRSRRNWGIGDLTDLRHVIEFAAAVGAGIVGLNPLHVLSSVAPQHASPYNPSSRIRALRGGAPRGGERGLPGKAPLAARGRARRVPRQLRRETGDHGAPLSLLSRAAPRAR
;
A
#
# COMPACT_ATOMS: atom_id res chain seq x y z
N MET A 1 16.03 -12.89 -33.83
CA MET A 1 14.67 -12.54 -34.29
C MET A 1 13.98 -11.88 -33.12
N ASN A 2 13.94 -10.55 -33.12
CA ASN A 2 13.28 -9.77 -32.08
C ASN A 2 11.78 -9.80 -32.37
N GLU A 3 11.05 -10.73 -31.77
CA GLU A 3 9.60 -10.62 -31.71
C GLU A 3 9.26 -9.46 -30.77
N VAL A 4 8.75 -8.39 -31.36
CA VAL A 4 8.15 -7.26 -30.65
C VAL A 4 6.82 -7.76 -30.08
N ALA A 5 6.88 -8.45 -28.94
CA ALA A 5 5.69 -8.89 -28.19
C ALA A 5 5.05 -7.70 -27.47
N GLY A 6 4.54 -6.74 -28.25
CA GLY A 6 3.75 -5.63 -27.75
C GLY A 6 2.28 -5.98 -27.91
N ALA A 7 1.53 -6.13 -26.80
CA ALA A 7 0.06 -6.10 -26.66
C ALA A 7 -0.86 -6.90 -27.62
N GLU A 8 -0.37 -7.44 -28.75
CA GLU A 8 -1.16 -8.06 -29.82
C GLU A 8 -1.21 -9.59 -29.69
N ASP A 9 -0.23 -10.21 -29.03
CA ASP A 9 -0.25 -11.64 -28.75
C ASP A 9 -1.16 -12.00 -27.55
N ALA A 10 -1.54 -13.27 -27.44
CA ALA A 10 -2.49 -13.74 -26.44
C ALA A 10 -2.03 -13.49 -25.00
N VAL A 11 -0.72 -13.61 -24.75
CA VAL A 11 -0.13 -13.39 -23.43
C VAL A 11 -0.15 -11.90 -23.08
N GLY A 12 0.21 -11.04 -24.02
CA GLY A 12 0.20 -9.59 -23.87
C GLY A 12 -1.21 -9.08 -23.54
N ARG A 13 -2.25 -9.63 -24.19
CA ARG A 13 -3.65 -9.31 -23.86
C ARG A 13 -4.03 -9.71 -22.43
N LEU A 14 -3.64 -10.91 -21.99
CA LEU A 14 -3.88 -11.35 -20.61
C LEU A 14 -3.05 -10.54 -19.60
N ALA A 15 -1.80 -10.21 -19.94
CA ALA A 15 -0.90 -9.40 -19.12
C ALA A 15 -1.47 -7.98 -18.94
N ALA A 16 -1.95 -7.36 -20.03
CA ALA A 16 -2.63 -6.07 -19.98
C ALA A 16 -3.89 -6.13 -19.13
N TYR A 17 -4.72 -7.19 -19.28
CA TYR A 17 -5.88 -7.42 -18.42
C TYR A 17 -5.51 -7.53 -16.93
N ALA A 18 -4.36 -8.15 -16.62
CA ALA A 18 -3.85 -8.25 -15.25
C ALA A 18 -3.18 -6.95 -14.75
N GLY A 19 -3.05 -5.91 -15.57
CA GLY A 19 -2.40 -4.65 -15.21
C GLY A 19 -0.87 -4.66 -15.31
N ILE A 20 -0.30 -5.63 -16.02
CA ILE A 20 1.13 -5.65 -16.34
C ILE A 20 1.35 -4.70 -17.52
N LEU A 21 2.16 -3.67 -17.29
CA LEU A 21 2.48 -2.69 -18.33
C LEU A 21 3.29 -3.34 -19.47
N PRO A 22 2.93 -3.10 -20.74
CA PRO A 22 3.67 -3.65 -21.88
C PRO A 22 5.05 -3.01 -22.02
N GLU A 23 5.25 -1.82 -21.48
CA GLU A 23 6.49 -1.07 -21.51
C GLU A 23 6.56 -0.02 -20.40
N TYR A 24 7.76 0.46 -20.12
CA TYR A 24 8.00 1.57 -19.21
C TYR A 24 9.23 2.39 -19.63
N LEU A 25 9.34 3.60 -19.10
CA LEU A 25 10.55 4.42 -19.19
C LEU A 25 11.37 4.24 -17.90
N ASP A 26 12.67 3.98 -18.03
CA ASP A 26 13.56 3.95 -16.87
C ASP A 26 13.90 5.38 -16.36
N VAL A 27 14.71 5.46 -15.30
CA VAL A 27 15.15 6.72 -14.70
C VAL A 27 15.99 7.61 -15.63
N ARG A 28 16.45 7.07 -16.77
CA ARG A 28 17.17 7.79 -17.83
C ARG A 28 16.26 8.09 -19.03
N HIS A 29 14.96 7.84 -18.90
CA HIS A 29 13.95 7.94 -19.96
C HIS A 29 14.20 6.98 -21.14
N GLU A 30 14.92 5.88 -20.92
CA GLU A 30 15.05 4.83 -21.92
C GLU A 30 13.81 3.94 -21.88
N ARG A 31 13.27 3.62 -23.06
CA ARG A 31 12.09 2.76 -23.20
C ARG A 31 12.47 1.29 -23.10
N HIS A 32 11.81 0.57 -22.21
CA HIS A 32 11.96 -0.86 -21.99
C HIS A 32 10.63 -1.56 -22.29
N VAL A 33 10.66 -2.54 -23.19
CA VAL A 33 9.49 -3.39 -23.49
C VAL A 33 9.50 -4.59 -22.55
N THR A 34 8.35 -4.92 -21.96
CA THR A 34 8.20 -6.08 -21.09
C THR A 34 8.14 -7.34 -21.95
N SER A 35 9.21 -8.15 -21.94
CA SER A 35 9.29 -9.39 -22.72
C SER A 35 8.20 -10.40 -22.34
N SER A 36 7.81 -11.28 -23.27
CA SER A 36 6.82 -12.34 -23.00
C SER A 36 7.23 -13.25 -21.84
N GLU A 37 8.53 -13.52 -21.67
CA GLU A 37 9.07 -14.26 -20.52
C GLU A 37 8.76 -13.54 -19.20
N THR A 38 8.99 -12.22 -19.15
CA THR A 38 8.68 -11.39 -17.98
C THR A 38 7.18 -11.35 -17.73
N GLN A 39 6.36 -11.20 -18.77
CA GLN A 39 4.90 -11.23 -18.66
C GLN A 39 4.43 -12.55 -18.05
N ARG A 40 4.92 -13.70 -18.53
CA ARG A 40 4.56 -15.02 -17.99
C ARG A 40 5.02 -15.18 -16.54
N ALA A 41 6.22 -14.72 -16.19
CA ALA A 41 6.74 -14.79 -14.83
C ALA A 41 5.91 -13.95 -13.85
N LEU A 42 5.54 -12.73 -14.24
CA LEU A 42 4.69 -11.85 -13.45
C LEU A 42 3.27 -12.41 -13.30
N LEU A 43 2.67 -12.91 -14.40
CA LEU A 43 1.37 -13.58 -14.36
C LEU A 43 1.39 -14.78 -13.39
N ALA A 44 2.44 -15.62 -13.43
CA ALA A 44 2.59 -16.73 -12.49
C ALA A 44 2.71 -16.25 -11.04
N ALA A 45 3.49 -15.19 -10.76
CA ALA A 45 3.60 -14.59 -9.44
C ALA A 45 2.28 -14.00 -8.92
N MET A 46 1.40 -13.55 -9.83
CA MET A 46 0.03 -13.12 -9.53
C MET A 46 -0.97 -14.28 -9.39
N GLY A 47 -0.52 -15.53 -9.50
CA GLY A 47 -1.36 -16.72 -9.43
C GLY A 47 -2.11 -17.05 -10.72
N ILE A 48 -1.57 -16.64 -11.88
CA ILE A 48 -2.15 -16.82 -13.22
C ILE A 48 -1.12 -17.51 -14.15
N PRO A 49 -0.66 -18.73 -13.85
CA PRO A 49 0.33 -19.40 -14.69
C PRO A 49 -0.25 -19.68 -16.09
N VAL A 50 0.53 -19.40 -17.14
CA VAL A 50 0.14 -19.66 -18.54
C VAL A 50 1.28 -20.34 -19.31
N ALA A 51 1.04 -21.57 -19.75
CA ALA A 51 2.05 -22.38 -20.44
C ALA A 51 2.06 -22.15 -21.96
N SER A 52 0.91 -21.79 -22.54
CA SER A 52 0.74 -21.54 -23.97
C SER A 52 -0.15 -20.32 -24.25
N ASP A 53 -0.22 -19.93 -25.52
CA ASP A 53 -1.09 -18.85 -25.97
C ASP A 53 -2.57 -19.26 -25.93
N ALA A 54 -2.87 -20.54 -26.19
CA ALA A 54 -4.20 -21.09 -26.01
C ALA A 54 -4.66 -20.99 -24.55
N ASP A 55 -3.77 -21.29 -23.60
CA ASP A 55 -4.06 -21.12 -22.16
C ASP A 55 -4.31 -19.65 -21.81
N ALA A 56 -3.55 -18.73 -22.41
CA ALA A 56 -3.73 -17.30 -22.18
C ALA A 56 -5.10 -16.81 -22.69
N VAL A 57 -5.52 -17.23 -23.88
CA VAL A 57 -6.85 -16.93 -24.43
C VAL A 57 -7.96 -17.50 -23.54
N ALA A 58 -7.85 -18.78 -23.17
CA ALA A 58 -8.85 -19.44 -22.32
C ALA A 58 -8.94 -18.79 -20.93
N THR A 59 -7.80 -18.45 -20.33
CA THR A 59 -7.74 -17.79 -19.02
C THR A 59 -8.33 -16.38 -19.06
N LEU A 60 -8.05 -15.62 -20.12
CA LEU A 60 -8.64 -14.29 -20.32
C LEU A 60 -10.16 -14.40 -20.45
N ALA A 61 -10.66 -15.29 -21.31
CA ALA A 61 -12.09 -15.50 -21.52
C ALA A 61 -12.80 -15.92 -20.22
N ALA A 62 -12.21 -16.84 -19.45
CA ALA A 62 -12.76 -17.29 -18.17
C ALA A 62 -12.82 -16.15 -17.13
N ARG A 63 -11.82 -15.25 -17.12
CA ARG A 63 -11.79 -14.10 -16.21
C ARG A 63 -12.80 -13.02 -16.58
N GLU A 64 -12.93 -12.71 -17.87
CA GLU A 64 -13.97 -11.81 -18.36
C GLU A 64 -15.37 -12.37 -18.04
N ALA A 65 -15.58 -13.66 -18.27
CA ALA A 65 -16.81 -14.36 -17.92
C ALA A 65 -17.12 -14.27 -16.42
N SER A 66 -16.15 -14.61 -15.56
CA SER A 66 -16.31 -14.54 -14.10
C SER A 66 -16.62 -13.12 -13.61
N ALA A 67 -16.08 -12.08 -14.26
CA ALA A 67 -16.38 -10.70 -13.92
C ALA A 67 -17.85 -10.33 -14.22
N LEU A 68 -18.42 -10.85 -15.31
CA LEU A 68 -19.82 -10.63 -15.71
C LEU A 68 -20.81 -11.52 -14.94
N GLN A 69 -20.36 -12.68 -14.45
CA GLN A 69 -21.18 -13.58 -13.63
C GLN A 69 -21.38 -13.07 -12.19
N ARG A 70 -20.56 -12.11 -11.73
CA ARG A 70 -20.74 -11.47 -10.43
C ARG A 70 -21.80 -10.38 -10.50
N LEU A 71 -22.87 -10.54 -9.71
CA LEU A 71 -23.95 -9.55 -9.63
C LEU A 71 -23.45 -8.15 -9.30
N LEU A 72 -22.55 -8.02 -8.32
CA LEU A 72 -21.95 -6.76 -7.91
C LEU A 72 -20.43 -6.89 -7.87
N ALA A 73 -19.74 -5.79 -8.17
CA ALA A 73 -18.32 -5.67 -7.85
C ALA A 73 -18.11 -5.81 -6.33
N PRO A 74 -17.02 -6.41 -5.85
CA PRO A 74 -16.80 -6.62 -4.41
C PRO A 74 -16.68 -5.30 -3.62
N VAL A 75 -16.19 -4.24 -4.27
CA VAL A 75 -16.04 -2.91 -3.70
C VAL A 75 -16.38 -1.87 -4.77
N ALA A 76 -17.09 -0.81 -4.39
CA ALA A 76 -17.25 0.41 -5.17
C ALA A 76 -16.73 1.59 -4.35
N VAL A 77 -15.96 2.48 -4.99
CA VAL A 77 -15.36 3.65 -4.34
C VAL A 77 -15.89 4.91 -5.00
N PHE A 78 -16.36 5.84 -4.18
CA PHE A 78 -16.89 7.13 -4.58
C PHE A 78 -16.16 8.24 -3.85
N ARG A 79 -16.19 9.44 -4.42
CA ARG A 79 -15.78 10.67 -3.76
C ARG A 79 -16.97 11.41 -3.17
N THR A 80 -16.72 12.27 -2.19
CA THR A 80 -17.74 13.13 -1.57
C THR A 80 -18.47 14.04 -2.56
N ASP A 81 -17.84 14.38 -3.68
CA ASP A 81 -18.38 15.20 -4.77
C ASP A 81 -19.05 14.37 -5.89
N ASP A 82 -19.04 13.04 -5.81
CA ASP A 82 -19.71 12.20 -6.81
C ASP A 82 -21.24 12.30 -6.69
N ALA A 83 -21.87 12.67 -7.79
CA ALA A 83 -23.32 12.66 -7.93
C ALA A 83 -23.72 12.40 -9.41
N PRO A 84 -24.61 11.44 -9.70
CA PRO A 84 -25.20 10.47 -8.77
C PRO A 84 -24.23 9.33 -8.42
N LEU A 85 -24.43 8.70 -7.26
CA LEU A 85 -23.74 7.45 -6.92
C LEU A 85 -24.33 6.29 -7.74
N SER A 86 -23.48 5.60 -8.51
CA SER A 86 -23.92 4.53 -9.41
C SER A 86 -23.16 3.23 -9.19
N LEU A 87 -23.89 2.12 -9.13
CA LEU A 87 -23.34 0.76 -9.13
C LEU A 87 -23.61 0.08 -10.48
N GLU A 88 -22.68 -0.77 -10.89
CA GLU A 88 -22.89 -1.67 -12.03
C GLU A 88 -23.39 -3.03 -11.51
N LEU A 89 -24.52 -3.48 -12.04
CA LEU A 89 -25.22 -4.70 -11.69
C LEU A 89 -25.23 -5.63 -12.90
N ALA A 90 -24.53 -6.77 -12.83
CA ALA A 90 -24.53 -7.76 -13.91
C ALA A 90 -25.44 -8.94 -13.57
N VAL A 91 -26.59 -9.07 -14.23
CA VAL A 91 -27.58 -10.11 -13.93
C VAL A 91 -27.74 -11.08 -15.10
N PRO A 92 -28.01 -12.38 -14.85
CA PRO A 92 -28.62 -13.24 -15.85
C PRO A 92 -29.91 -12.59 -16.36
N THR A 93 -30.12 -12.62 -17.67
CA THR A 93 -31.33 -12.10 -18.32
C THR A 93 -32.63 -12.72 -17.78
N SER A 94 -32.57 -13.97 -17.30
CA SER A 94 -33.68 -14.64 -16.59
C SER A 94 -34.10 -13.96 -15.28
N LEU A 95 -33.22 -13.16 -14.68
CA LEU A 95 -33.51 -12.35 -13.49
C LEU A 95 -33.82 -10.88 -13.83
N ALA A 96 -33.68 -10.46 -15.09
CA ALA A 96 -33.77 -9.04 -15.44
C ALA A 96 -35.17 -8.44 -15.21
N GLU A 97 -36.23 -9.22 -15.39
CA GLU A 97 -37.62 -8.78 -15.16
C GLU A 97 -38.12 -9.06 -13.73
N ARG A 98 -37.31 -9.73 -12.90
CA ARG A 98 -37.68 -10.06 -11.52
C ARG A 98 -37.34 -8.90 -10.57
N PRO A 99 -38.20 -8.60 -9.57
CA PRO A 99 -37.85 -7.65 -8.53
C PRO A 99 -36.75 -8.21 -7.63
N LEU A 100 -35.72 -7.41 -7.39
CA LEU A 100 -34.63 -7.68 -6.46
C LEU A 100 -34.76 -6.71 -5.28
N ALA A 101 -34.80 -7.23 -4.06
CA ALA A 101 -34.77 -6.43 -2.85
C ALA A 101 -33.34 -5.93 -2.59
N TRP A 102 -33.19 -4.72 -2.11
CA TRP A 102 -31.88 -4.18 -1.74
C TRP A 102 -31.91 -3.51 -0.37
N LEU A 103 -30.75 -3.53 0.29
CA LEU A 103 -30.48 -2.88 1.57
C LEU A 103 -29.14 -2.16 1.48
N LEU A 104 -29.15 -0.86 1.76
CA LEU A 104 -27.95 -0.04 1.93
C LEU A 104 -27.83 0.31 3.41
N THR A 105 -26.71 -0.04 4.02
CA THR A 105 -26.39 0.26 5.43
C THR A 105 -25.16 1.17 5.48
N ALA A 106 -25.31 2.38 6.01
CA ALA A 106 -24.19 3.27 6.25
C ALA A 106 -23.33 2.80 7.43
N GLU A 107 -22.06 3.23 7.47
CA GLU A 107 -21.15 2.93 8.57
C GLU A 107 -21.72 3.34 9.95
N ARG A 108 -22.46 4.46 9.98
CA ARG A 108 -23.07 5.02 11.19
C ARG A 108 -24.39 4.34 11.59
N GLY A 109 -24.86 3.39 10.78
CA GLY A 109 -26.02 2.54 11.08
C GLY A 109 -27.33 2.95 10.42
N GLU A 110 -27.41 4.11 9.75
CA GLU A 110 -28.56 4.47 8.92
C GLU A 110 -28.74 3.44 7.80
N SER A 111 -29.99 3.14 7.46
CA SER A 111 -30.28 2.18 6.40
C SER A 111 -31.40 2.62 5.49
N TRP A 112 -31.26 2.26 4.23
CA TRP A 112 -32.25 2.47 3.17
C TRP A 112 -32.53 1.13 2.55
N ARG A 113 -33.79 0.89 2.18
CA ARG A 113 -34.21 -0.35 1.54
C ARG A 113 -35.18 -0.05 0.41
N GLY A 114 -35.27 -0.98 -0.52
CA GLY A 114 -36.24 -0.90 -1.60
C GLY A 114 -36.20 -2.14 -2.48
N SER A 115 -36.80 -2.01 -3.65
CA SER A 115 -36.74 -3.02 -4.69
C SER A 115 -36.41 -2.36 -6.02
N LEU A 116 -35.73 -3.10 -6.89
CA LEU A 116 -35.44 -2.70 -8.27
C LEU A 116 -35.76 -3.85 -9.21
N VAL A 117 -36.12 -3.51 -10.45
CA VAL A 117 -36.23 -4.46 -11.56
C VAL A 117 -35.10 -4.13 -12.55
N PRO A 118 -34.10 -5.01 -12.76
CA PRO A 118 -32.94 -4.65 -13.58
C PRO A 118 -33.31 -4.16 -14.99
N ALA A 119 -34.32 -4.75 -15.63
CA ALA A 119 -34.76 -4.42 -16.99
C ALA A 119 -35.26 -2.98 -17.17
N VAL A 120 -35.60 -2.25 -16.09
CA VAL A 120 -35.97 -0.82 -16.19
C VAL A 120 -34.79 0.13 -16.06
N LEU A 121 -33.61 -0.38 -15.73
CA LEU A 121 -32.38 0.40 -15.60
C LEU A 121 -31.69 0.56 -16.96
N LEU A 122 -30.75 1.51 -17.05
CA LEU A 122 -29.92 1.67 -18.24
C LEU A 122 -29.03 0.43 -18.43
N GLN A 123 -29.27 -0.32 -19.50
CA GLN A 123 -28.41 -1.42 -19.90
C GLN A 123 -27.14 -0.88 -20.57
N THR A 124 -25.97 -1.27 -20.06
CA THR A 124 -24.66 -0.82 -20.52
C THR A 124 -23.93 -1.88 -21.35
N GLU A 125 -24.27 -3.15 -21.17
CA GLU A 125 -23.63 -4.29 -21.85
C GLU A 125 -24.61 -5.48 -21.93
N ALA A 126 -24.45 -6.33 -22.94
CA ALA A 126 -25.04 -7.66 -22.98
C ALA A 126 -24.06 -8.67 -23.59
N ARG A 127 -23.95 -9.84 -22.97
CA ARG A 127 -23.05 -10.91 -23.42
C ARG A 127 -23.59 -12.27 -23.01
N ALA A 128 -23.44 -13.26 -23.89
CA ALA A 128 -23.69 -14.66 -23.56
C ALA A 128 -22.40 -15.33 -23.06
N ILE A 129 -22.50 -16.08 -21.96
CA ILE A 129 -21.41 -16.83 -21.34
C ILE A 129 -21.93 -18.23 -21.06
N ASP A 130 -21.28 -19.25 -21.63
CA ASP A 130 -21.63 -20.67 -21.45
C ASP A 130 -23.14 -20.96 -21.67
N GLY A 131 -23.75 -20.30 -22.67
CA GLY A 131 -25.17 -20.45 -23.00
C GLY A 131 -26.14 -19.65 -22.12
N VAL A 132 -25.65 -18.94 -21.10
CA VAL A 132 -26.46 -18.04 -20.26
C VAL A 132 -26.23 -16.60 -20.73
N ALA A 133 -27.32 -15.90 -21.07
CA ALA A 133 -27.25 -14.49 -21.42
C ALA A 133 -27.22 -13.62 -20.15
N TYR A 134 -26.20 -12.77 -20.04
CA TYR A 134 -26.02 -11.77 -18.99
C TYR A 134 -26.19 -10.36 -19.57
N ALA A 135 -26.72 -9.45 -18.76
CA ALA A 135 -26.78 -8.04 -19.07
C ALA A 135 -26.28 -7.21 -17.87
N ARG A 136 -25.56 -6.13 -18.19
CA ARG A 136 -25.06 -5.18 -17.20
C ARG A 136 -25.96 -3.95 -17.19
N TYR A 137 -26.32 -3.51 -16.00
CA TYR A 137 -27.20 -2.39 -15.76
C TYR A 137 -26.56 -1.39 -14.81
N ARG A 138 -26.84 -0.10 -15.03
CA ARG A 138 -26.44 0.96 -14.11
C ARG A 138 -27.54 1.27 -13.10
N LEU A 139 -27.27 0.97 -11.84
CA LEU A 139 -28.13 1.30 -10.71
C LEU A 139 -27.68 2.63 -10.09
N THR A 140 -28.53 3.66 -10.18
CA THR A 140 -28.35 4.88 -9.37
C THR A 140 -28.87 4.65 -7.96
N LEU A 141 -28.05 4.90 -6.94
CA LEU A 141 -28.44 4.79 -5.55
C LEU A 141 -29.41 5.91 -5.16
N PRO A 142 -30.39 5.66 -4.26
CA PRO A 142 -31.37 6.66 -3.83
C PRO A 142 -30.82 7.63 -2.77
N VAL A 143 -29.50 7.71 -2.62
CA VAL A 143 -28.80 8.55 -1.65
C VAL A 143 -27.60 9.21 -2.31
N THR A 144 -27.23 10.38 -1.80
CA THR A 144 -26.01 11.10 -2.22
C THR A 144 -24.82 10.72 -1.34
N ALA A 145 -23.60 11.02 -1.81
CA ALA A 145 -22.40 10.89 -0.98
C ALA A 145 -22.51 11.71 0.32
N ALA A 146 -23.11 12.91 0.25
CA ALA A 146 -23.36 13.75 1.43
C ALA A 146 -24.31 13.09 2.45
N THR A 147 -25.29 12.30 1.98
CA THR A 147 -26.23 11.58 2.85
C THR A 147 -25.58 10.39 3.52
N LEU A 148 -24.74 9.64 2.79
CA LEU A 148 -23.98 8.52 3.35
C LEU A 148 -22.88 8.99 4.31
N GLY A 149 -22.26 10.14 4.03
CA GLY A 149 -21.04 10.60 4.68
C GLY A 149 -19.81 9.83 4.18
N GLU A 150 -18.62 10.32 4.52
CA GLU A 150 -17.36 9.59 4.33
C GLU A 150 -17.34 8.32 5.20
N GLY A 151 -16.85 7.21 4.65
CA GLY A 151 -16.77 5.95 5.39
C GLY A 151 -16.89 4.68 4.55
N TYR A 152 -17.12 3.58 5.25
CA TYR A 152 -17.30 2.22 4.74
C TYR A 152 -18.75 1.77 4.96
N HIS A 153 -19.53 1.76 3.88
CA HIS A 153 -20.94 1.37 3.86
C HIS A 153 -21.09 0.02 3.17
N ARG A 154 -22.28 -0.58 3.27
CA ARG A 154 -22.56 -1.89 2.69
C ARG A 154 -23.86 -1.86 1.90
N PHE A 155 -23.80 -2.28 0.64
CA PHE A 155 -24.97 -2.47 -0.21
C PHE A 155 -25.17 -3.96 -0.45
N GLU A 156 -26.40 -4.42 -0.26
CA GLU A 156 -26.81 -5.81 -0.42
C GLU A 156 -27.99 -5.90 -1.37
N LEU A 157 -28.00 -6.98 -2.16
CA LEU A 157 -29.04 -7.33 -3.09
C LEU A 157 -29.49 -8.76 -2.78
N GLN A 158 -30.80 -9.00 -2.80
CA GLN A 158 -31.42 -10.31 -2.65
C GLN A 158 -32.48 -10.50 -3.71
N GLY A 159 -32.32 -11.51 -4.56
CA GLY A 159 -33.42 -12.06 -5.35
C GLY A 159 -34.32 -12.97 -4.50
N GLY A 160 -35.54 -13.21 -4.95
CA GLY A 160 -36.53 -14.01 -4.21
C GLY A 160 -36.14 -15.47 -3.93
N ASP A 161 -35.09 -15.97 -4.59
CA ASP A 161 -34.46 -17.27 -4.31
C ASP A 161 -33.00 -16.99 -3.83
N ASP A 162 -32.53 -17.68 -2.77
CA ASP A 162 -31.20 -17.46 -2.12
C ASP A 162 -30.01 -17.41 -3.10
N ALA A 163 -30.16 -18.03 -4.28
CA ALA A 163 -29.17 -18.09 -5.35
C ALA A 163 -28.83 -16.72 -5.99
N ALA A 164 -29.62 -15.67 -5.75
CA ALA A 164 -29.40 -14.33 -6.29
C ALA A 164 -29.10 -13.28 -5.21
N SER A 165 -28.36 -13.67 -4.16
CA SER A 165 -27.85 -12.74 -3.15
C SER A 165 -26.44 -12.25 -3.48
N ALA A 166 -26.18 -10.96 -3.27
CA ALA A 166 -24.87 -10.36 -3.45
C ALA A 166 -24.68 -9.16 -2.51
N ALA A 167 -23.43 -8.83 -2.22
CA ALA A 167 -23.08 -7.66 -1.43
C ALA A 167 -21.83 -6.98 -1.98
N THR A 168 -21.74 -5.68 -1.74
CA THR A 168 -20.58 -4.86 -2.07
C THR A 168 -20.28 -3.88 -0.93
N THR A 169 -19.00 -3.62 -0.70
CA THR A 169 -18.57 -2.52 0.18
C THR A 169 -18.57 -1.24 -0.63
N LEU A 170 -19.30 -0.23 -0.16
CA LEU A 170 -19.23 1.12 -0.72
C LEU A 170 -18.28 1.96 0.13
N ILE A 171 -17.29 2.58 -0.48
CA ILE A 171 -16.35 3.47 0.20
C ILE A 171 -16.59 4.88 -0.30
N VAL A 172 -16.97 5.81 0.58
CA VAL A 172 -17.03 7.23 0.25
C VAL A 172 -15.79 7.90 0.85
N ALA A 173 -14.91 8.40 -0.02
CA ALA A 173 -13.65 9.03 0.35
C ALA A 173 -13.69 10.55 0.10
N PRO A 174 -13.00 11.37 0.92
CA PRO A 174 -12.85 12.78 0.62
C PRO A 174 -12.02 12.98 -0.64
N SER A 175 -12.32 14.03 -1.42
CA SER A 175 -11.59 14.35 -2.65
C SER A 175 -10.15 14.86 -2.37
N ARG A 176 -9.82 15.15 -1.11
CA ARG A 176 -8.51 15.62 -0.65
C ARG A 176 -8.14 14.97 0.68
N CYS A 177 -6.85 14.73 0.90
CA CYS A 177 -6.34 14.36 2.22
C CYS A 177 -6.51 15.51 3.21
N TYR A 178 -6.52 15.18 4.50
CA TYR A 178 -6.52 16.18 5.57
C TYR A 178 -5.31 17.14 5.44
N GLU A 179 -5.59 18.43 5.55
CA GLU A 179 -4.60 19.49 5.64
C GLU A 179 -4.68 20.14 7.02
N SER A 180 -3.55 20.25 7.72
CA SER A 180 -3.54 20.91 9.02
C SER A 180 -3.78 22.41 8.87
N ALA A 181 -4.48 23.02 9.83
CA ALA A 181 -4.69 24.47 9.86
C ALA A 181 -3.39 25.30 9.78
N ALA A 182 -2.25 24.75 10.22
CA ALA A 182 -0.94 25.41 10.14
C ALA A 182 -0.37 25.52 8.71
N LEU A 183 -0.90 24.77 7.75
CA LEU A 183 -0.51 24.79 6.34
C LEU A 183 -1.54 25.51 5.46
N ALA A 184 -2.75 25.74 5.98
CA ALA A 184 -3.80 26.46 5.29
C ALA A 184 -3.35 27.87 4.85
N ASP A 185 -3.93 28.38 3.76
CA ASP A 185 -3.70 29.72 3.24
C ASP A 185 -2.22 30.07 2.99
N GLY A 186 -1.43 29.06 2.60
CA GLY A 186 0.01 29.22 2.34
C GLY A 186 0.89 29.21 3.59
N GLY A 187 0.35 28.74 4.71
CA GLY A 187 1.07 28.49 5.95
C GLY A 187 2.29 27.58 5.75
N ARG A 188 3.32 27.78 6.58
CA ARG A 188 4.57 27.03 6.49
C ARG A 188 4.92 26.45 7.85
N VAL A 189 5.20 25.15 7.85
CA VAL A 189 5.71 24.43 9.01
C VAL A 189 7.10 23.91 8.69
N TRP A 190 7.99 23.96 9.65
CA TRP A 190 9.29 23.31 9.58
C TRP A 190 9.43 22.31 10.73
N GLY A 191 10.34 21.36 10.56
CA GLY A 191 10.67 20.40 11.59
C GLY A 191 11.85 19.51 11.24
N PRO A 192 12.55 18.96 12.23
CA PRO A 192 13.66 18.05 11.97
C PRO A 192 13.16 16.69 11.47
N SER A 193 13.92 16.09 10.54
CA SER A 193 13.79 14.68 10.20
C SER A 193 14.88 13.90 10.93
N VAL A 194 14.48 12.93 11.76
CA VAL A 194 15.42 12.18 12.60
C VAL A 194 15.32 10.68 12.33
N GLN A 195 16.49 10.04 12.32
CA GLN A 195 16.60 8.59 12.39
C GLN A 195 16.57 8.22 13.88
N LEU A 196 15.42 7.80 14.42
CA LEU A 196 15.24 7.64 15.87
C LEU A 196 16.30 6.71 16.49
N TYR A 197 16.65 5.63 15.78
CA TYR A 197 17.66 4.68 16.23
C TYR A 197 19.07 5.30 16.40
N SER A 198 19.36 6.44 15.76
CA SER A 198 20.66 7.11 15.89
C SER A 198 20.73 8.06 17.09
N ILE A 199 19.60 8.42 17.70
CA ILE A 199 19.54 9.35 18.82
C ILE A 199 20.23 8.74 20.06
N ARG A 200 21.05 9.57 20.71
CA ARG A 200 21.77 9.20 21.95
C ARG A 200 21.30 10.08 23.10
N SER A 201 21.14 9.46 24.25
CA SER A 201 20.91 10.16 25.51
C SER A 201 21.69 9.48 26.63
N ARG A 202 21.83 10.16 27.77
CA ARG A 202 22.45 9.57 28.97
C ARG A 202 21.66 8.38 29.52
N ARG A 203 20.39 8.22 29.10
CA ARG A 203 19.48 7.16 29.55
C ARG A 203 19.54 5.94 28.64
N ASN A 204 19.56 6.15 27.32
CA ASN A 204 19.28 5.08 26.38
C ASN A 204 20.44 4.08 26.26
N TRP A 205 20.12 2.87 25.82
CA TRP A 205 21.07 1.76 25.75
C TRP A 205 21.83 1.74 24.43
N GLY A 206 22.19 2.94 23.95
CA GLY A 206 22.90 3.12 22.70
C GLY A 206 22.04 3.06 21.44
N ILE A 207 20.72 3.15 21.59
CA ILE A 207 19.75 3.32 20.51
C ILE A 207 18.63 4.22 21.02
N GLY A 208 18.14 5.14 20.19
CA GLY A 208 17.04 6.01 20.59
C GLY A 208 15.72 5.24 20.71
N ASP A 209 14.95 5.56 21.73
CA ASP A 209 13.60 5.01 21.95
C ASP A 209 12.53 6.11 22.03
N LEU A 210 11.27 5.73 22.29
CA LEU A 210 10.15 6.67 22.33
C LEU A 210 10.26 7.73 23.44
N THR A 211 11.05 7.48 24.49
CA THR A 211 11.35 8.49 25.51
C THR A 211 12.32 9.54 24.95
N ASP A 212 13.30 9.12 24.14
CA ASP A 212 14.17 10.08 23.44
C ASP A 212 13.40 10.88 22.40
N LEU A 213 12.45 10.25 21.70
CA LEU A 213 11.55 10.95 20.77
C LEU A 213 10.76 12.06 21.47
N ARG A 214 10.23 11.80 22.68
CA ARG A 214 9.55 12.84 23.47
C ARG A 214 10.45 14.05 23.71
N HIS A 215 11.70 13.83 24.12
CA HIS A 215 12.64 14.93 24.34
C HIS A 215 12.99 15.67 23.04
N VAL A 216 13.11 14.96 21.91
CA VAL A 216 13.31 15.60 20.59
C VAL A 216 12.12 16.48 20.23
N ILE A 217 10.89 16.02 20.47
CA ILE A 217 9.68 16.82 20.24
C ILE A 217 9.67 18.07 21.13
N GLU A 218 9.94 17.93 22.43
CA GLU A 218 9.98 19.06 23.37
C GLU A 218 11.05 20.09 22.97
N PHE A 219 12.25 19.63 22.59
CA PHE A 219 13.33 20.51 22.12
C PHE A 219 12.97 21.22 20.81
N ALA A 220 12.41 20.50 19.84
CA ALA A 220 12.03 21.06 18.54
C ALA A 220 10.88 22.07 18.69
N ALA A 221 9.88 21.76 19.52
CA ALA A 221 8.77 22.65 19.79
C ALA A 221 9.23 23.95 20.48
N ALA A 222 10.21 23.89 21.38
CA ALA A 222 10.76 25.07 22.05
C ALA A 222 11.40 26.10 21.09
N VAL A 223 11.80 25.68 19.89
CA VAL A 223 12.32 26.56 18.82
C VAL A 223 11.32 26.79 17.69
N GLY A 224 10.05 26.39 17.87
CA GLY A 224 8.97 26.65 16.92
C GLY A 224 8.81 25.63 15.79
N ALA A 225 9.38 24.42 15.91
CA ALA A 225 9.08 23.34 14.97
C ALA A 225 7.64 22.83 15.18
N GLY A 226 6.92 22.60 14.08
CA GLY A 226 5.55 22.06 14.12
C GLY A 226 5.45 20.58 13.77
N ILE A 227 6.56 19.93 13.41
CA ILE A 227 6.60 18.52 13.04
C ILE A 227 7.96 17.89 13.42
N VAL A 228 7.97 16.58 13.65
CA VAL A 228 9.20 15.77 13.70
C VAL A 228 9.01 14.58 12.76
N GLY A 229 9.82 14.50 11.71
CA GLY A 229 9.82 13.39 10.76
C GLY A 229 10.62 12.21 11.30
N LEU A 230 10.14 10.99 11.09
CA LEU A 230 10.76 9.77 11.58
C LEU A 230 11.02 8.77 10.45
N ASN A 231 12.01 7.91 10.66
CA ASN A 231 12.08 6.64 9.94
C ASN A 231 10.91 5.72 10.31
N PRO A 232 10.55 4.74 9.46
CA PRO A 232 9.50 3.77 9.79
C PRO A 232 9.77 3.06 11.12
N LEU A 233 8.73 2.95 11.96
CA LEU A 233 8.76 2.27 13.27
C LEU A 233 8.07 0.91 13.24
N HIS A 234 8.10 0.27 12.07
CA HIS A 234 7.51 -1.04 11.82
C HIS A 234 8.18 -2.13 12.65
N VAL A 235 7.46 -3.24 12.89
CA VAL A 235 8.04 -4.42 13.54
C VAL A 235 9.08 -5.06 12.63
N LEU A 236 10.31 -5.17 13.15
CA LEU A 236 11.43 -5.90 12.55
C LEU A 236 11.56 -7.30 13.15
N SER A 237 12.53 -8.08 12.65
CA SER A 237 12.81 -9.42 13.17
C SER A 237 13.43 -9.39 14.55
N SER A 238 12.82 -10.06 15.53
CA SER A 238 13.38 -10.24 16.88
C SER A 238 14.46 -11.32 16.96
N VAL A 239 14.52 -12.21 15.97
CA VAL A 239 15.48 -13.35 15.93
C VAL A 239 16.71 -13.06 15.06
N ALA A 240 16.67 -12.00 14.25
CA ALA A 240 17.77 -11.56 13.40
C ALA A 240 17.97 -10.04 13.53
N PRO A 241 18.50 -9.56 14.68
CA PRO A 241 18.62 -8.12 14.97
C PRO A 241 19.52 -7.36 13.97
N GLN A 242 20.40 -8.06 13.25
CA GLN A 242 21.19 -7.50 12.16
C GLN A 242 20.34 -7.08 10.95
N HIS A 243 19.12 -7.59 10.81
CA HIS A 243 18.14 -7.12 9.81
C HIS A 243 17.46 -5.83 10.30
N ALA A 244 18.30 -4.80 10.48
CA ALA A 244 17.92 -3.55 11.13
C ALA A 244 17.36 -2.48 10.18
N SER A 245 17.20 -2.78 8.89
CA SER A 245 16.66 -1.81 7.92
C SER A 245 15.19 -1.50 8.23
N PRO A 246 14.82 -0.23 8.52
CA PRO A 246 13.42 0.16 8.75
C PRO A 246 12.49 -0.10 7.55
N TYR A 247 13.07 -0.26 6.35
CA TYR A 247 12.38 -0.43 5.09
C TYR A 247 12.22 -1.90 4.66
N ASN A 248 12.73 -2.85 5.46
CA ASN A 248 12.48 -4.28 5.28
C ASN A 248 11.80 -4.90 6.52
N PRO A 249 10.59 -4.44 6.89
CA PRO A 249 9.93 -4.89 8.10
C PRO A 249 9.24 -6.24 7.94
N SER A 250 9.05 -6.94 9.06
CA SER A 250 8.20 -8.14 9.12
C SER A 250 6.72 -7.80 9.01
N SER A 251 6.30 -6.61 9.44
CA SER A 251 4.92 -6.13 9.30
C SER A 251 4.84 -4.61 9.24
N ARG A 252 3.99 -4.09 8.34
CA ARG A 252 3.68 -2.66 8.23
C ARG A 252 2.50 -2.20 9.10
N ILE A 253 1.64 -3.14 9.53
CA ILE A 253 0.43 -2.84 10.32
C ILE A 253 0.74 -2.83 11.83
N ARG A 254 1.62 -3.73 12.26
CA ARG A 254 2.00 -3.80 13.67
C ARG A 254 3.09 -2.77 13.93
N ALA A 255 2.78 -1.73 14.69
CA ALA A 255 3.80 -0.94 15.35
C ALA A 255 4.41 -1.75 16.50
N LEU A 256 5.68 -1.51 16.81
CA LEU A 256 6.29 -2.03 18.04
C LEU A 256 5.42 -1.61 19.24
N ARG A 257 4.66 -2.56 19.83
CA ARG A 257 4.27 -2.43 21.23
C ARG A 257 5.59 -2.31 21.96
N GLY A 258 5.84 -1.15 22.58
CA GLY A 258 7.11 -0.84 23.24
C GLY A 258 7.69 -2.08 23.90
N GLY A 259 8.71 -2.65 23.26
CA GLY A 259 9.60 -3.61 23.87
C GLY A 259 10.46 -2.84 24.86
N ALA A 260 9.84 -2.27 25.89
CA ALA A 260 10.56 -2.11 27.13
C ALA A 260 11.05 -3.53 27.46
N PRO A 261 12.36 -3.78 27.61
CA PRO A 261 12.76 -4.95 28.36
C PRO A 261 11.95 -4.86 29.66
N ARG A 262 11.21 -5.92 30.00
CA ARG A 262 10.50 -6.00 31.28
C ARG A 262 11.52 -5.67 32.37
N GLY A 263 11.51 -4.43 32.83
CA GLY A 263 12.27 -4.01 33.98
C GLY A 263 11.60 -4.63 35.20
N GLY A 264 12.07 -5.80 35.62
CA GLY A 264 12.43 -5.92 37.02
C GLY A 264 13.85 -5.38 37.12
N GLU A 265 14.21 -4.40 37.92
CA GLU A 265 13.66 -4.09 39.24
C GLU A 265 13.80 -2.59 39.52
N ARG A 266 12.66 -1.91 39.74
CA ARG A 266 12.48 -0.81 40.71
C ARG A 266 11.03 -0.36 40.58
N GLY A 267 10.15 -0.98 41.38
CA GLY A 267 8.72 -0.63 41.39
C GLY A 267 7.76 -1.71 41.87
N LEU A 268 8.23 -2.87 42.34
CA LEU A 268 7.38 -3.86 43.02
C LEU A 268 7.70 -3.82 44.52
N PRO A 269 6.70 -3.70 45.43
CA PRO A 269 6.96 -3.74 46.85
C PRO A 269 7.35 -5.15 47.26
N GLY A 270 8.50 -5.28 47.92
CA GLY A 270 8.94 -6.51 48.58
C GLY A 270 9.78 -7.45 47.72
N LYS A 271 11.05 -7.09 47.43
CA LYS A 271 12.16 -8.06 47.33
C LYS A 271 13.45 -7.43 47.84
N ALA A 272 14.08 -8.08 48.81
CA ALA A 272 15.38 -7.72 49.39
C ALA A 272 16.53 -7.97 48.40
N PRO A 273 17.65 -7.23 48.48
CA PRO A 273 18.69 -7.28 47.46
C PRO A 273 19.60 -8.51 47.61
N LEU A 274 19.85 -9.20 46.49
CA LEU A 274 20.90 -10.23 46.39
C LEU A 274 22.25 -9.55 46.12
N ALA A 275 23.24 -9.83 46.97
CA ALA A 275 24.55 -9.20 46.95
C ALA A 275 25.43 -9.60 45.75
N ALA A 276 26.28 -8.65 45.35
CA ALA A 276 27.23 -8.72 44.25
C ALA A 276 28.32 -9.80 44.38
N ARG A 277 28.73 -10.38 43.24
CA ARG A 277 30.10 -10.88 42.97
C ARG A 277 30.24 -11.19 41.47
N GLY A 278 31.13 -10.50 40.76
CA GLY A 278 31.48 -10.83 39.37
C GLY A 278 32.28 -9.74 38.66
N ARG A 279 33.58 -9.96 38.49
CA ARG A 279 34.60 -9.00 38.04
C ARG A 279 34.38 -8.47 36.61
N ALA A 280 34.58 -7.17 36.43
CA ALA A 280 34.68 -6.52 35.14
C ALA A 280 35.93 -6.97 34.37
N ARG A 281 35.78 -7.42 33.11
CA ARG A 281 36.89 -7.56 32.16
C ARG A 281 36.88 -6.38 31.20
N ARG A 282 37.94 -5.56 31.27
CA ARG A 282 38.30 -4.56 30.24
C ARG A 282 38.75 -5.27 28.97
N VAL A 283 38.33 -4.76 27.81
CA VAL A 283 38.87 -5.13 26.49
C VAL A 283 40.01 -4.16 26.14
N PRO A 284 41.21 -4.62 25.74
CA PRO A 284 42.31 -3.72 25.38
C PRO A 284 42.21 -3.22 23.92
N ARG A 285 42.58 -1.96 23.73
CA ARG A 285 42.93 -1.36 22.44
C ARG A 285 44.35 -1.78 22.05
N GLN A 286 44.55 -2.30 20.84
CA GLN A 286 45.71 -2.01 19.96
C GLN A 286 45.67 -2.87 18.68
N LEU A 287 45.84 -2.24 17.52
CA LEU A 287 46.90 -2.60 16.57
C LEU A 287 47.17 -1.46 15.58
N ARG A 288 48.46 -1.18 15.44
CA ARG A 288 49.10 -0.11 14.65
C ARG A 288 49.22 -0.51 13.17
N ARG A 289 49.45 0.53 12.37
CA ARG A 289 50.00 0.57 11.01
C ARG A 289 51.11 -0.47 10.75
N GLU A 290 51.08 -1.07 9.57
CA GLU A 290 52.28 -1.45 8.82
C GLU A 290 52.14 -0.99 7.36
N THR A 291 53.26 -0.47 6.87
CA THR A 291 53.57 0.08 5.55
C THR A 291 53.92 -1.04 4.56
N GLY A 292 53.52 -0.89 3.29
CA GLY A 292 53.98 -1.70 2.18
C GLY A 292 54.17 -0.81 0.94
N ASP A 293 55.42 -0.71 0.52
CA ASP A 293 56.01 0.18 -0.47
C ASP A 293 56.01 -0.45 -1.87
N HIS A 294 55.56 0.29 -2.88
CA HIS A 294 55.87 0.05 -4.30
C HIS A 294 56.02 1.41 -5.02
N GLY A 295 57.27 1.88 -5.16
CA GLY A 295 57.67 2.95 -6.09
C GLY A 295 57.50 2.51 -7.56
N ALA A 296 56.91 3.33 -8.45
CA ALA A 296 57.46 4.53 -9.13
C ALA A 296 58.39 4.16 -10.34
N PRO A 297 58.68 5.03 -11.33
CA PRO A 297 58.28 6.44 -11.51
C PRO A 297 57.89 6.84 -12.97
N LEU A 298 57.45 8.09 -13.19
CA LEU A 298 58.06 8.98 -14.21
C LEU A 298 57.56 10.42 -14.03
N SER A 299 58.53 11.27 -13.71
CA SER A 299 58.51 12.72 -13.61
C SER A 299 58.54 13.41 -14.97
N LEU A 300 58.02 14.65 -15.09
CA LEU A 300 58.82 15.86 -15.33
C LEU A 300 57.95 17.12 -15.63
N LEU A 301 58.23 18.18 -14.85
CA LEU A 301 58.30 19.62 -15.24
C LEU A 301 57.01 20.33 -15.67
N SER A 302 56.78 21.63 -15.41
CA SER A 302 57.44 22.70 -14.65
C SER A 302 56.53 23.94 -14.80
N ARG A 303 56.44 24.76 -13.73
CA ARG A 303 56.24 26.24 -13.64
C ARG A 303 55.60 26.95 -14.86
N ALA A 304 54.63 27.86 -14.70
CA ALA A 304 54.71 29.06 -13.88
C ALA A 304 53.34 29.79 -13.81
N ALA A 305 53.09 30.46 -12.69
CA ALA A 305 52.13 31.57 -12.58
C ALA A 305 52.78 32.88 -13.11
N PRO A 306 52.00 33.95 -13.36
CA PRO A 306 51.71 34.88 -12.25
C PRO A 306 50.31 35.54 -12.25
N ARG A 307 49.83 35.75 -11.01
CA ARG A 307 49.08 36.89 -10.41
C ARG A 307 48.09 37.75 -11.23
N ALA A 308 46.89 37.82 -10.63
CA ALA A 308 46.10 39.00 -10.24
C ALA A 308 45.48 39.91 -11.32
N ARG A 309 44.15 39.86 -11.43
CA ARG A 309 43.21 40.83 -10.84
C ARG A 309 41.89 40.13 -10.53
#